data_AF-A0AAU5GTL2-F1
#
_entry.id   AF-A0AAU5GTL2-F1
#
_cell.length_a   1.000
_cell.length_b   1.000
_cell.length_c   1.000
_cell.angle_alpha   90.00
_cell.angle_beta   90.00
_cell.angle_gamma   90.00
#
_symmetry.space_group_name_H-M   'P 1'
#
loop_
_entity.id
_entity.type
_entity.pdbx_description
1 polymer ?
#
loop_
_entity_poly.entity_id
_entity_poly.type
_entity_poly.pdbx_seq_one_letter_code
_entity_poly.pdbx_strand_id
1 'polypeptide(L)'
;MSHSGHAYALALLMPFFAVTTRRLHDNGRSGVYALLYLVPVIGSLVLIVLLVREGDPGTNRYGDDPKLTPGDGPRGSYAYQG
;
A
#
# COMPACT_ATOMS: atom_id res chain seq x y z
N MET A 1 -12.02 16.30 22.70
CA MET A 1 -12.25 15.33 21.59
C MET A 1 -11.80 13.97 22.09
N SER A 2 -12.69 12.97 22.08
CA SER A 2 -12.45 11.72 22.81
C SER A 2 -11.46 10.81 22.09
N HIS A 3 -10.27 10.60 22.66
CA HIS A 3 -9.27 9.63 22.17
C HIS A 3 -9.65 8.17 22.49
N SER A 4 -10.76 7.93 23.19
CA SER A 4 -11.14 6.61 23.72
C SER A 4 -11.48 5.57 22.66
N GLY A 5 -11.90 5.98 21.45
CA GLY A 5 -12.28 5.06 20.38
C GLY A 5 -11.12 4.19 19.89
N HIS A 6 -9.91 4.76 19.81
CA HIS A 6 -8.72 4.01 19.38
C HIS A 6 -8.28 3.00 20.44
N ALA A 7 -8.32 3.38 21.72
CA ALA A 7 -8.01 2.46 22.82
C ALA A 7 -8.99 1.27 22.86
N TYR A 8 -10.28 1.54 22.62
CA TYR A 8 -11.30 0.50 22.51
C TYR A 8 -11.04 -0.45 21.32
N ALA A 9 -10.70 0.10 20.14
CA ALA A 9 -10.35 -0.71 18.97
C ALA A 9 -9.11 -1.60 19.20
N LEU A 10 -8.08 -1.06 19.86
CA LEU A 10 -6.88 -1.83 20.24
C LEU A 10 -7.20 -2.92 21.28
N ALA A 11 -8.10 -2.64 22.22
CA ALA A 11 -8.55 -3.63 23.19
C ALA A 11 -9.31 -4.78 22.52
N LEU A 12 -10.08 -4.51 21.46
CA LEU A 12 -10.80 -5.53 20.68
C LEU A 12 -9.91 -6.35 19.74
N LEU A 13 -8.74 -5.85 19.36
CA LEU A 13 -7.78 -6.61 18.54
C LEU A 13 -7.29 -7.88 19.25
N MET A 14 -7.05 -7.81 20.56
CA MET A 14 -6.57 -8.95 21.34
C MET A 14 -7.55 -10.15 21.34
N PRO A 15 -8.85 -10.01 21.70
CA PRO A 15 -9.80 -11.12 21.64
C PRO A 15 -10.08 -11.58 20.20
N PHE A 16 -10.04 -10.69 19.21
CA PHE A 16 -10.18 -11.06 17.80
C PHE A 16 -9.08 -12.04 17.36
N PHE A 17 -7.81 -11.74 17.64
CA PHE A 17 -6.69 -12.62 17.34
C PHE A 17 -6.72 -13.92 18.16
N ALA A 18 -7.13 -13.85 19.43
CA ALA A 18 -7.26 -15.03 20.28
C ALA A 18 -8.31 -16.02 19.76
N VAL A 19 -9.50 -15.54 19.40
CA VAL A 19 -10.59 -16.37 18.86
C VAL A 19 -10.22 -16.94 17.49
N THR A 20 -9.62 -16.14 16.62
CA THR A 20 -9.14 -16.58 15.30
C THR A 20 -8.09 -17.69 15.42
N THR A 21 -7.11 -17.51 16.32
CA THR A 21 -6.07 -18.52 16.59
C THR A 21 -6.68 -19.82 17.09
N ARG A 22 -7.65 -19.74 18.01
CA ARG A 22 -8.39 -20.91 18.48
C ARG A 22 -9.11 -21.62 17.33
N ARG A 23 -9.84 -20.88 16.49
CA ARG A 23 -10.53 -21.44 15.31
C ARG A 23 -9.59 -22.10 14.30
N LEU A 24 -8.38 -21.56 14.13
CA LEU A 24 -7.35 -22.17 13.28
C LEU A 24 -6.84 -23.48 13.88
N HIS A 25 -6.56 -23.50 15.18
CA HIS A 25 -6.19 -24.73 15.89
C HIS A 25 -7.31 -25.77 15.87
N ASP A 26 -8.58 -25.35 16.01
CA ASP A 26 -9.76 -26.22 15.90
C ASP A 26 -9.80 -26.95 14.53
N ASN A 27 -9.26 -26.33 13.46
CA ASN A 27 -9.16 -26.88 12.11
C ASN A 27 -7.79 -27.53 11.80
N GLY A 28 -6.96 -27.78 12.82
CA GLY A 28 -5.63 -28.39 12.67
C GLY A 28 -4.59 -27.51 11.95
N ARG A 29 -4.81 -26.19 11.87
CA ARG A 29 -3.90 -25.23 11.24
C ARG A 29 -3.19 -24.40 12.30
N SER A 30 -1.95 -23.98 12.03
CA SER A 30 -1.18 -23.12 12.94
C SER A 30 -1.88 -21.77 13.18
N GLY A 31 -1.89 -21.29 14.43
CA GLY A 31 -2.37 -19.94 14.77
C GLY A 31 -1.70 -18.81 14.00
N VAL A 32 -0.50 -19.04 13.47
CA VAL A 32 0.26 -18.07 12.65
C VAL A 32 -0.53 -17.62 11.42
N TYR A 33 -1.45 -18.44 10.89
CA TYR A 33 -2.31 -18.02 9.78
C TYR A 33 -3.21 -16.82 10.14
N ALA A 34 -3.45 -16.52 11.42
CA ALA A 34 -4.16 -15.31 11.83
C ALA A 34 -3.42 -14.03 11.41
N LEU A 35 -2.08 -14.08 11.26
CA LEU A 35 -1.29 -12.94 10.78
C LEU A 35 -1.58 -12.58 9.33
N LEU A 36 -2.27 -13.43 8.56
CA LEU A 36 -2.73 -13.08 7.21
C LEU A 36 -3.67 -11.86 7.22
N TYR A 37 -4.35 -11.58 8.33
CA TYR A 37 -5.13 -10.35 8.49
C TYR A 37 -4.29 -9.07 8.49
N LEU A 38 -2.98 -9.14 8.77
CA LEU A 38 -2.07 -8.00 8.66
C LEU A 38 -1.66 -7.70 7.20
N VAL A 39 -1.81 -8.65 6.28
CA VAL A 39 -1.43 -8.47 4.86
C VAL A 39 -2.11 -7.24 4.22
N PRO A 40 -3.44 -7.06 4.30
CA PRO A 40 -4.06 -5.85 3.73
C PRO A 40 -3.63 -4.56 4.46
N VAL A 41 -3.31 -4.62 5.76
CA VAL A 41 -2.85 -3.45 6.52
C VAL A 41 -1.45 -3.03 6.07
N ILE A 42 -0.51 -3.97 5.96
CA ILE A 42 0.85 -3.68 5.50
C ILE A 42 0.83 -3.35 4.00
N GLY A 43 0.06 -4.08 3.20
CA GLY A 43 -0.07 -3.86 1.76
C GLY A 43 -0.63 -2.47 1.44
N SER A 44 -1.66 -2.02 2.15
CA SER A 44 -2.18 -0.66 2.01
C SER A 44 -1.16 0.41 2.39
N LEU A 45 -0.38 0.20 3.46
CA LEU A 45 0.71 1.11 3.82
C LEU A 45 1.77 1.21 2.71
N VAL A 46 2.18 0.08 2.13
CA VAL A 46 3.11 0.05 0.99
C VAL A 46 2.52 0.79 -0.21
N LEU A 47 1.25 0.53 -0.55
CA LEU A 47 0.58 1.23 -1.65
C LEU A 47 0.51 2.73 -1.43
N ILE A 48 0.20 3.19 -0.21
CA ILE A 48 0.20 4.63 0.12
C ILE A 48 1.59 5.22 -0.16
N VAL A 49 2.66 4.54 0.26
CA VAL A 49 4.03 4.99 -0.02
C VAL A 49 4.31 5.05 -1.51
N LEU A 50 3.89 4.05 -2.29
CA LEU A 50 4.08 4.04 -3.74
C LEU A 50 3.25 5.12 -4.44
N LEU A 51 2.03 5.39 -3.98
CA LEU A 51 1.11 6.36 -4.57
C LEU A 51 1.51 7.82 -4.30
N VAL A 52 2.22 8.10 -3.21
CA VAL A 52 2.65 9.45 -2.84
C VAL A 52 4.06 9.78 -3.36
N ARG A 53 4.83 8.78 -3.80
CA ARG A 53 6.15 9.01 -4.43
C ARG A 53 6.01 9.64 -5.81
N GLU A 54 7.01 10.42 -6.20
CA GLU A 54 7.12 10.90 -7.57
C GLU A 54 7.27 9.71 -8.54
N GLY A 55 6.66 9.82 -9.72
CA GLY A 55 6.83 8.84 -10.79
C GLY A 55 8.27 8.84 -11.34
N ASP A 56 8.61 7.79 -12.09
CA ASP A 56 9.91 7.67 -12.75
C ASP A 56 10.15 8.85 -13.72
N PRO A 57 11.34 9.48 -13.71
CA PRO A 57 11.62 10.61 -14.59
C PRO A 57 11.73 10.17 -16.06
N GLY A 58 11.14 10.97 -16.95
CA GLY A 58 11.14 10.70 -18.39
C GLY A 58 10.10 9.67 -18.84
N THR A 59 10.11 9.36 -20.14
CA THR A 59 9.15 8.42 -20.74
C THR A 59 9.33 7.01 -20.19
N ASN A 60 8.24 6.41 -19.73
CA ASN A 60 8.19 5.02 -19.29
C ASN A 60 7.16 4.23 -20.12
N ARG A 61 6.99 2.94 -19.79
CA ARG A 61 6.06 2.03 -20.50
C ARG A 61 4.58 2.44 -20.45
N TYR A 62 4.24 3.44 -19.64
CA TYR A 62 2.88 3.95 -19.42
C TYR A 62 2.66 5.34 -20.05
N GLY A 63 3.70 5.96 -20.63
CA GLY A 63 3.60 7.24 -21.32
C GLY A 63 4.78 8.18 -21.05
N ASP A 64 4.71 9.36 -21.68
CA ASP A 64 5.67 10.44 -21.45
C ASP A 64 5.49 11.06 -20.07
N ASP A 65 6.60 11.52 -19.48
CA ASP A 65 6.57 12.22 -18.20
C ASP A 65 5.87 13.58 -18.38
N PRO A 66 4.78 13.87 -17.63
CA PRO A 66 4.00 15.10 -17.77
C PRO A 66 4.78 16.36 -17.34
N LYS A 67 5.93 16.19 -16.67
CA LYS A 67 6.84 17.28 -16.32
C LYS A 67 7.81 17.63 -17.45
N LEU A 68 7.85 16.85 -18.55
CA LEU A 68 8.70 17.17 -19.70
C LEU A 68 8.19 18.41 -20.40
N THR A 69 8.97 19.50 -20.39
CA THR A 69 8.73 20.62 -21.30
C THR A 69 9.37 20.35 -22.66
N PRO A 70 8.93 21.03 -23.75
CA PRO A 70 9.66 21.07 -25.01
C PRO A 70 11.04 21.69 -24.75
N GLY A 71 12.02 20.86 -24.40
CA GLY A 71 13.23 21.32 -23.71
C GLY A 71 14.03 20.19 -23.10
N ASP A 72 13.31 19.33 -22.38
CA ASP A 72 13.88 18.49 -21.31
C ASP A 72 14.14 17.04 -21.74
N GLY A 73 13.77 16.68 -22.96
CA GLY A 73 14.02 15.34 -23.49
C GLY A 73 15.50 15.12 -23.85
N PRO A 74 16.00 13.86 -23.83
CA PRO A 74 17.33 13.54 -24.32
C PRO A 74 17.47 14.07 -25.75
N ARG A 75 18.37 15.05 -25.94
CA ARG A 75 18.62 15.83 -27.18
C ARG A 75 18.00 15.20 -28.44
N GLY A 76 16.71 15.46 -28.70
CA GLY A 76 16.05 14.89 -29.89
C GLY A 76 14.53 14.69 -29.88
N SER A 77 13.78 14.88 -28.80
CA SER A 77 12.35 14.53 -28.78
C SER A 77 11.37 15.62 -29.26
N TYR A 78 11.84 16.72 -29.88
CA TYR A 78 11.00 17.81 -30.40
C TYR A 78 10.26 17.49 -31.71
N ALA A 79 9.65 16.30 -31.82
CA ALA A 79 8.90 15.88 -33.01
C ALA A 79 7.38 15.92 -32.84
N TYR A 80 6.88 16.73 -31.89
CA TYR A 80 5.45 17.05 -31.78
C TYR A 80 5.18 18.50 -32.22
N GLN A 81 5.42 18.79 -33.49
CA GLN A 81 4.91 20.01 -34.13
C GLN A 81 4.58 19.71 -35.60
N GLY A 82 3.31 19.40 -35.83
CA GLY A 82 2.66 19.17 -37.13
C GLY A 82 1.16 19.06 -36.92
#